data_AF-A0A975Y059-F1
#
_entry.id   AF-A0A975Y059-F1
#
_cell.length_a   1.000
_cell.length_b   1.000
_cell.length_c   1.000
_cell.angle_alpha   90.00
_cell.angle_beta   90.00
_cell.angle_gamma   90.00
#
_symmetry.space_group_name_H-M   'P 1'
#
loop_
_entity.id
_entity.type
_entity.pdbx_description
1 polymer ?
#
loop_
_entity_poly.entity_id
_entity_poly.type
_entity_poly.pdbx_seq_one_letter_code
_entity_poly.pdbx_strand_id
1 'polypeptide(L)'
;MAGEVTKQDQALTRGAQMVSSARGDLEQQLSGLRGKLSGIGQQWRGAGSSAFQQVMVRWDEDSRKIISALNEFEANLRSSEQTYNANDEAQSSSFGKLSGRLG
;
A
#
# COMPACT_ATOMS: atom_id res chain seq x y z
N MET A 1 12.04 -15.79 -21.96
CA MET A 1 12.23 -15.52 -20.51
C MET A 1 12.37 -14.02 -20.24
N ALA A 2 13.27 -13.27 -20.88
CA ALA A 2 13.40 -11.80 -20.66
C ALA A 2 12.08 -11.01 -20.83
N GLY A 3 11.27 -11.28 -21.87
CA GLY A 3 10.00 -10.58 -22.10
C GLY A 3 8.87 -10.93 -21.13
N GLU A 4 9.04 -11.96 -20.29
CA GLU A 4 8.07 -12.36 -19.27
C GLU A 4 8.39 -11.67 -17.93
N VAL A 5 9.68 -11.58 -17.59
CA VAL A 5 10.20 -10.82 -16.43
C VAL A 5 9.80 -9.34 -16.53
N THR A 6 10.08 -8.68 -17.66
CA THR A 6 9.71 -7.26 -17.85
C THR A 6 8.20 -6.99 -17.73
N LYS A 7 7.36 -7.95 -18.13
CA LYS A 7 5.90 -7.82 -17.99
C LYS A 7 5.45 -7.92 -16.54
N GLN A 8 6.09 -8.79 -15.76
CA GLN A 8 5.81 -8.96 -14.33
C GLN A 8 6.24 -7.74 -13.52
N ASP A 9 7.42 -7.17 -13.78
CA ASP A 9 7.88 -5.93 -13.13
C ASP A 9 6.93 -4.77 -13.39
N GLN A 10 6.53 -4.59 -14.65
CA GLN A 10 5.55 -3.56 -14.99
C GLN A 10 4.18 -3.78 -14.34
N ALA A 11 3.79 -5.02 -14.03
CA ALA A 11 2.55 -5.32 -13.34
C ALA A 11 2.66 -5.00 -11.84
N LEU A 12 3.80 -5.32 -11.20
CA LEU A 12 4.07 -5.02 -9.79
C LEU A 12 4.13 -3.51 -9.54
N THR A 13 4.88 -2.77 -10.35
CA THR A 13 4.94 -1.29 -10.24
C THR A 13 3.56 -0.66 -10.45
N ARG A 14 2.79 -1.13 -11.44
CA ARG A 14 1.41 -0.64 -11.66
C ARG A 14 0.49 -0.98 -10.48
N GLY A 15 0.64 -2.16 -9.90
CA GLY A 15 -0.08 -2.56 -8.69
C GLY A 15 0.24 -1.64 -7.51
N ALA A 16 1.52 -1.38 -7.26
CA ALA A 16 1.96 -0.47 -6.19
C ALA A 16 1.40 0.95 -6.38
N GLN A 17 1.43 1.48 -7.60
CA GLN A 17 0.83 2.78 -7.93
C GLN A 17 -0.68 2.80 -7.67
N MET A 18 -1.40 1.75 -8.10
CA MET A 18 -2.85 1.64 -7.87
C MET A 18 -3.18 1.60 -6.38
N VAL A 19 -2.40 0.86 -5.59
CA VAL A 19 -2.56 0.80 -4.12
C VAL A 19 -2.31 2.17 -3.50
N SER A 20 -1.28 2.89 -3.95
CA SER A 20 -0.97 4.23 -3.44
C SER A 20 -2.09 5.23 -3.74
N SER A 21 -2.64 5.19 -4.96
CA SER A 21 -3.81 6.02 -5.33
C SER A 21 -5.04 5.66 -4.50
N ALA A 22 -5.37 4.37 -4.38
CA ALA A 22 -6.51 3.91 -3.60
C ALA A 22 -6.37 4.28 -2.11
N ARG A 23 -5.15 4.24 -1.57
CA ARG A 23 -4.86 4.73 -0.22
C ARG A 23 -5.16 6.23 -0.08
N GLY A 24 -4.71 7.04 -1.03
CA GLY A 24 -5.00 8.49 -1.04
C GLY A 24 -6.51 8.78 -1.08
N ASP A 25 -7.24 8.09 -1.96
CA ASP A 25 -8.70 8.21 -2.06
C ASP A 25 -9.39 7.81 -0.76
N LEU A 26 -8.91 6.73 -0.13
CA LEU A 26 -9.44 6.26 1.15
C LEU A 26 -9.15 7.26 2.27
N GLU A 27 -7.95 7.82 2.36
CA GLU A 27 -7.60 8.87 3.34
C GLU A 27 -8.54 10.08 3.24
N GLN A 28 -8.84 10.52 2.01
CA GLN A 28 -9.79 11.60 1.77
C GLN A 28 -11.20 11.25 2.24
N GLN A 29 -11.68 10.05 1.91
CA GLN A 29 -13.00 9.58 2.34
C GLN A 29 -13.09 9.47 3.87
N LEU A 30 -12.07 8.91 4.52
CA LEU A 30 -12.00 8.75 5.97
C LEU A 30 -11.98 10.12 6.67
N SER A 31 -11.20 11.07 6.16
CA SER A 31 -11.15 12.45 6.66
C SER A 31 -12.51 13.14 6.50
N GLY A 32 -13.15 12.98 5.34
CA GLY A 32 -14.48 13.53 5.08
C GLY A 32 -15.55 12.97 6.01
N LEU A 33 -15.52 11.65 6.26
CA LEU A 33 -16.47 11.03 7.20
C LEU A 33 -16.20 11.48 8.65
N ARG A 34 -14.93 11.57 9.06
CA ARG A 34 -14.54 12.11 10.36
C ARG A 34 -15.08 13.52 10.58
N GLY A 35 -14.99 14.38 9.56
CA GLY A 35 -15.53 15.74 9.60
C GLY A 35 -17.05 15.76 9.82
N LYS A 36 -17.80 14.93 9.07
CA LYS A 36 -19.25 14.77 9.24
C LYS A 36 -19.60 14.26 10.64
N LEU A 37 -18.89 13.25 11.14
CA LEU A 37 -19.09 12.69 12.48
C LEU A 37 -18.83 13.75 13.55
N SER A 38 -17.77 14.54 13.44
CA SER A 38 -17.47 15.64 14.37
C SER A 38 -18.57 16.70 14.39
N GLY A 39 -19.16 17.02 13.24
CA GLY A 39 -20.30 17.93 13.14
C GLY A 39 -21.53 17.42 13.90
N ILE A 40 -21.86 16.13 13.77
CA ILE A 40 -22.98 15.50 14.50
C ILE A 40 -22.67 15.41 16.00
N GLY A 41 -21.41 15.12 16.36
CA GLY A 41 -20.96 15.02 17.76
C GLY A 41 -21.21 16.28 18.59
N GLN A 42 -21.25 17.47 17.96
CA GLN A 42 -21.64 18.71 18.63
C GLN A 42 -23.07 18.65 19.19
N GLN A 43 -24.00 17.94 18.53
CA GLN A 43 -25.37 17.75 19.00
C GLN A 43 -25.46 16.70 20.13
N TRP A 44 -24.48 15.80 20.24
CA TRP A 44 -24.48 14.69 21.22
C TRP A 44 -23.72 14.99 22.51
N ARG A 45 -23.35 16.26 22.76
CA ARG A 45 -22.62 16.73 23.96
C ARG A 45 -23.28 16.44 25.32
N GLY A 46 -24.50 15.89 25.36
CA GLY A 46 -25.20 15.45 26.56
C GLY A 46 -24.91 14.00 26.97
N ALA A 47 -25.96 13.25 27.33
CA ALA A 47 -25.88 11.89 27.85
C ALA A 47 -25.20 10.85 26.91
N GLY A 48 -25.10 11.15 25.62
CA GLY A 48 -24.46 10.28 24.61
C GLY A 48 -22.97 10.58 24.35
N SER A 49 -22.37 11.57 25.03
CA SER A 49 -21.01 12.05 24.71
C SER A 49 -19.93 10.97 24.85
N SER A 50 -20.02 10.10 25.87
CA SER A 50 -19.08 9.00 26.09
C SER A 50 -19.15 7.94 24.99
N ALA A 51 -20.36 7.54 24.59
CA ALA A 51 -20.55 6.58 23.50
C ALA A 51 -20.04 7.12 22.16
N PHE A 52 -20.29 8.41 21.89
CA PHE A 52 -19.74 9.07 20.70
C PHE A 52 -18.20 9.10 20.71
N GLN A 53 -17.59 9.44 21.84
CA GLN A 53 -16.13 9.44 21.98
C GLN A 53 -15.54 8.05 21.72
N GLN A 54 -16.16 6.99 22.24
CA GLN A 54 -15.71 5.61 21.94
C GLN A 54 -15.81 5.28 20.45
N VAL A 55 -16.88 5.68 19.78
CA VAL A 55 -17.02 5.50 18.33
C VAL A 55 -15.93 6.26 17.58
N MET A 56 -15.61 7.49 17.98
CA MET A 56 -14.55 8.29 17.36
C MET A 56 -13.15 7.69 17.57
N VAL A 57 -12.87 7.15 18.76
CA VAL A 57 -11.60 6.43 19.02
C VAL A 57 -11.48 5.21 18.12
N ARG A 58 -12.54 4.40 18.06
CA ARG A 58 -12.53 3.19 17.23
C ARG A 58 -12.44 3.52 15.74
N TRP A 59 -13.13 4.57 15.31
CA TRP A 59 -13.02 5.10 13.96
C TRP A 59 -11.57 5.46 13.60
N ASP A 60 -10.87 6.15 14.50
CA ASP A 60 -9.48 6.54 14.30
C ASP A 60 -8.54 5.33 14.24
N GLU A 61 -8.75 4.34 15.10
CA GLU A 61 -7.99 3.08 15.11
C GLU A 61 -8.19 2.28 13.82
N ASP A 62 -9.45 2.05 13.43
CA ASP A 62 -9.80 1.28 12.23
C ASP A 62 -9.28 1.99 10.97
N SER A 63 -9.41 3.31 10.90
CA SER A 63 -8.84 4.15 9.82
C SER A 63 -7.34 3.94 9.69
N ARG A 64 -6.60 4.09 10.80
CA ARG A 64 -5.13 3.91 10.82
C ARG A 64 -4.74 2.50 10.41
N LYS A 65 -5.47 1.48 10.87
CA LYS A 65 -5.19 0.08 10.56
C LYS A 65 -5.29 -0.18 9.06
N ILE A 66 -6.33 0.32 8.39
CA ILE A 66 -6.49 0.11 6.95
C ILE A 66 -5.40 0.85 6.16
N ILE A 67 -5.11 2.11 6.52
CA ILE A 67 -4.04 2.88 5.85
C ILE A 67 -2.68 2.22 6.04
N SER A 68 -2.37 1.72 7.24
CA SER A 68 -1.12 0.98 7.50
C SER A 68 -1.02 -0.27 6.65
N ALA A 69 -2.10 -1.06 6.55
CA ALA A 69 -2.13 -2.26 5.73
C ALA A 69 -1.90 -1.97 4.24
N LEU A 70 -2.46 -0.87 3.72
CA LEU A 70 -2.23 -0.42 2.33
C LEU A 70 -0.78 0.03 2.12
N ASN A 71 -0.17 0.73 3.08
CA ASN A 71 1.25 1.10 3.02
C ASN A 71 2.16 -0.13 3.02
N GLU A 72 1.90 -1.09 3.91
CA GLU A 72 2.65 -2.36 3.96
C GLU A 72 2.49 -3.15 2.67
N PHE A 73 1.28 -3.19 2.11
CA PHE A 73 1.04 -3.86 0.84
C PHE A 73 1.79 -3.19 -0.33
N GLU A 74 1.78 -1.86 -0.42
CA GLU A 74 2.58 -1.13 -1.41
C GLU A 74 4.09 -1.43 -1.25
N ALA A 75 4.60 -1.40 0.00
CA ALA A 75 5.99 -1.68 0.29
C ALA A 75 6.39 -3.11 -0.10
N ASN A 76 5.52 -4.09 0.18
CA ASN A 76 5.74 -5.48 -0.20
C ASN A 76 5.80 -5.64 -1.73
N LEU A 77 4.91 -4.98 -2.48
CA LEU A 77 4.93 -5.03 -3.95
C LEU A 77 6.25 -4.46 -4.52
N ARG A 78 6.70 -3.32 -4.01
CA ARG A 78 7.99 -2.71 -4.41
C ARG A 78 9.19 -3.58 -4.02
N SER A 79 9.16 -4.19 -2.84
CA SER A 79 10.21 -5.10 -2.38
C SER A 79 10.28 -6.36 -3.24
N SER A 80 9.14 -6.91 -3.65
CA SER A 80 9.10 -8.05 -4.57
C SER A 80 9.74 -7.68 -5.91
N GLU A 81 9.39 -6.54 -6.50
CA GLU A 81 10.00 -6.05 -7.74
C GLU A 81 11.53 -5.92 -7.62
N GLN A 82 12.04 -5.31 -6.55
CA GLN A 82 13.49 -5.19 -6.32
C GLN A 82 14.18 -6.55 -6.23
N THR A 83 13.54 -7.51 -5.54
CA THR A 83 14.06 -8.87 -5.39
C THR A 83 14.09 -9.61 -6.73
N TYR A 84 13.06 -9.45 -7.56
CA TYR A 84 13.02 -10.03 -8.90
C TYR A 84 14.13 -9.47 -9.80
N ASN A 85 14.29 -8.15 -9.84
CA ASN A 85 15.35 -7.49 -10.62
C ASN A 85 16.75 -7.96 -10.21
N ALA A 86 17.02 -8.04 -8.91
CA ALA A 86 18.31 -8.50 -8.39
C ALA A 86 18.62 -9.96 -8.78
N ASN A 87 17.61 -10.83 -8.75
CA ASN A 87 17.77 -12.23 -9.15
C ASN A 87 18.04 -12.37 -10.64
N ASP A 88 17.33 -11.63 -11.50
CA ASP A 88 17.54 -11.68 -12.95
C ASP A 88 18.92 -11.15 -13.35
N GLU A 89 19.38 -10.04 -12.73
CA GLU A 89 20.71 -9.48 -12.99
C GLU A 89 21.84 -10.42 -12.55
N ALA A 90 21.68 -11.11 -11.42
CA ALA A 90 22.63 -12.12 -10.94
C ALA A 90 22.71 -13.32 -11.89
N GLN A 91 21.57 -13.74 -12.45
CA GLN A 91 21.48 -14.89 -13.35
C GLN A 91 22.03 -14.56 -14.74
N SER A 92 21.72 -13.37 -15.26
CA SER A 92 22.30 -12.81 -16.48
C SER A 92 23.82 -12.68 -16.38
N SER A 93 24.33 -12.14 -15.27
CA SER A 93 25.77 -12.02 -15.00
C SER A 93 26.46 -13.39 -14.96
N SER A 94 25.80 -14.40 -14.40
CA SER A 94 26.34 -15.78 -14.34
C SER A 94 26.39 -16.42 -15.72
N PHE A 95 25.35 -16.24 -16.54
CA PHE A 95 25.33 -16.69 -17.94
C PHE A 95 26.38 -15.99 -18.80
N GLY A 96 26.54 -14.67 -18.65
CA GLY A 96 27.57 -13.91 -19.38
C GLY A 96 28.99 -14.41 -19.07
N LYS A 97 29.27 -14.68 -17.79
CA LYS A 97 30.54 -15.28 -17.36
C LYS A 97 30.78 -16.67 -17.94
N LEU A 98 29.74 -17.50 -18.03
CA LEU A 98 29.84 -18.83 -18.61
C LEU A 98 30.08 -18.76 -20.12
N SER A 99 29.34 -17.90 -20.84
CA SER A 99 29.51 -17.70 -22.28
C SER A 99 30.91 -17.17 -22.63
N GLY A 100 31.45 -16.26 -21.82
CA GLY A 100 32.81 -15.74 -22.01
C GLY A 100 33.92 -16.74 -21.69
N ARG A 101 33.62 -17.90 -21.08
CA ARG A 101 34.57 -18.99 -20.85
C ARG A 101 34.50 -20.10 -21.89
N LEU A 102 33.43 -20.14 -22.69
CA LEU A 102 33.17 -21.15 -23.71
C LEU A 102 33.49 -20.65 -25.14
N GLY A 103 33.74 -19.36 -25.31
CA GLY A 103 34.34 -18.76 -26.51
C GLY A 103 35.79 -18.42 -26.27
#